data_AF-A0A966J772-F1
#
_entry.id   AF-A0A966J772-F1
#
_cell.length_a   1.000
_cell.length_b   1.000
_cell.length_c   1.000
_cell.angle_alpha   90.00
_cell.angle_beta   90.00
_cell.angle_gamma   90.00
#
_symmetry.space_group_name_H-M   'P 1'
#
loop_
_entity.id
_entity.type
_entity.pdbx_description
1 polymer ?
#
loop_
_entity_poly.entity_id
_entity_poly.type
_entity_poly.pdbx_seq_one_letter_code
_entity_poly.pdbx_strand_id
1 'polypeptide(L)'
;MSGAWTRKEGQNPEGGLNAKGRASLRAQGHDIKPPVSAKQAKKSPKAAARRKSFCARMSGMPGPMKDEKGRPTRKALSLRKWDC
;
A
#
# COMPACT_ATOMS: atom_id res chain seq x y z
N MET A 1 -21.54 -3.33 8.15
CA MET A 1 -21.17 -3.79 6.79
C MET A 1 -19.70 -3.49 6.56
N SER A 2 -18.90 -4.47 6.13
CA SER A 2 -17.50 -4.20 5.77
C SER A 2 -17.44 -3.34 4.51
N GLY A 3 -16.50 -2.40 4.43
CA GLY A 3 -16.36 -1.51 3.27
C GLY A 3 -15.70 -2.24 2.09
N ALA A 4 -15.79 -1.68 0.88
CA ALA A 4 -15.09 -2.23 -0.28
C ALA A 4 -13.58 -2.40 -0.04
N TRP A 5 -13.00 -1.62 0.89
CA TRP A 5 -11.58 -1.69 1.27
C TRP A 5 -11.14 -3.02 1.92
N THR A 6 -12.05 -3.76 2.57
CA THR A 6 -11.73 -5.11 3.08
C THR A 6 -11.96 -6.19 2.02
N ARG A 7 -12.83 -5.91 1.03
CA ARG A 7 -13.22 -6.86 -0.02
C ARG A 7 -12.22 -6.85 -1.18
N LYS A 8 -12.22 -7.93 -1.97
CA LYS A 8 -11.34 -8.05 -3.16
C LYS A 8 -11.53 -6.89 -4.14
N GLU A 9 -12.74 -6.39 -4.30
CA GLU A 9 -13.07 -5.26 -5.20
C GLU A 9 -12.38 -3.94 -4.85
N GLY A 10 -11.95 -3.73 -3.60
CA GLY A 10 -11.21 -2.53 -3.18
C GLY A 10 -9.69 -2.74 -3.11
N GLN A 11 -9.22 -3.97 -3.31
CA GLN A 11 -7.80 -4.30 -3.30
C GLN A 11 -7.21 -4.17 -4.71
N ASN A 12 -5.97 -3.66 -4.78
CA ASN A 12 -5.20 -3.70 -6.03
C ASN A 12 -4.34 -4.98 -6.06
N PRO A 13 -4.42 -5.82 -7.11
CA PRO A 13 -3.55 -6.98 -7.30
C PRO A 13 -2.06 -6.64 -7.19
N GLU A 14 -1.64 -5.46 -7.63
CA GLU A 14 -0.26 -4.99 -7.56
C GLU A 14 0.18 -4.49 -6.18
N GLY A 15 -0.73 -4.40 -5.21
CA GLY A 15 -0.43 -3.96 -3.84
C GLY A 15 -1.27 -2.77 -3.36
N GLY A 16 -1.55 -2.72 -2.06
CA GLY A 16 -2.38 -1.69 -1.45
C GLY A 16 -3.85 -1.70 -1.92
N LEU A 17 -4.53 -0.56 -1.73
CA LEU A 17 -5.92 -0.36 -2.12
C LEU A 17 -6.04 0.37 -3.45
N ASN A 18 -7.02 -0.02 -4.25
CA ASN A 18 -7.38 0.67 -5.48
C ASN A 18 -8.22 1.94 -5.19
N ALA A 19 -8.67 2.65 -6.23
CA ALA A 19 -9.46 3.87 -6.05
C ALA A 19 -10.77 3.63 -5.29
N LYS A 20 -11.48 2.53 -5.57
CA LYS A 20 -12.73 2.14 -4.88
C LYS A 20 -12.48 1.83 -3.40
N GLY A 21 -11.40 1.09 -3.10
CA GLY A 21 -11.01 0.79 -1.72
C GLY A 21 -10.67 2.05 -0.93
N ARG A 22 -9.90 2.98 -1.53
CA ARG A 22 -9.62 4.27 -0.88
C ARG A 22 -10.87 5.12 -0.69
N ALA A 23 -11.76 5.18 -1.69
CA ALA A 23 -13.04 5.88 -1.58
C ALA A 23 -13.91 5.30 -0.47
N SER A 24 -13.96 3.97 -0.34
CA SER A 24 -14.69 3.29 0.73
C SER A 24 -14.11 3.56 2.11
N LEU A 25 -12.79 3.67 2.27
CA LEU A 25 -12.18 4.10 3.54
C LEU A 25 -12.46 5.57 3.85
N ARG A 26 -12.44 6.43 2.82
CA ARG A 26 -12.76 7.85 2.96
C ARG A 26 -14.21 8.05 3.42
N ALA A 27 -15.14 7.25 2.90
CA ALA A 27 -16.53 7.23 3.35
C ALA A 27 -16.69 6.79 4.82
N GLN A 28 -15.70 6.09 5.39
CA GLN A 28 -15.64 5.72 6.80
C GLN A 28 -14.85 6.72 7.65
N GLY A 29 -14.47 7.87 7.09
CA GLY A 29 -13.71 8.92 7.80
C GLY A 29 -12.19 8.77 7.72
N HIS A 30 -11.66 7.79 6.99
CA HIS A 30 -10.22 7.59 6.83
C HIS A 30 -9.69 8.13 5.50
N ASP A 31 -8.97 9.26 5.54
CA ASP A 31 -8.36 9.84 4.34
C ASP A 31 -6.95 9.28 4.06
N ILE A 32 -6.90 8.06 3.50
CA ILE A 32 -5.64 7.43 3.13
C ILE A 32 -5.15 7.87 1.76
N LYS A 33 -3.84 8.15 1.68
CA LYS A 33 -3.19 8.61 0.45
C LYS A 33 -2.75 7.42 -0.42
N PRO A 34 -2.65 7.60 -1.75
CA PRO A 34 -2.10 6.57 -2.63
C PRO A 34 -0.61 6.30 -2.33
N PRO A 35 -0.10 5.10 -2.69
CA PRO A 35 1.31 4.77 -2.68
C PRO A 35 2.15 5.82 -3.41
N VAL A 36 3.38 6.02 -2.93
CA VAL A 36 4.36 6.90 -3.57
C VAL A 36 5.50 6.04 -4.08
N SER A 37 5.65 5.97 -5.40
CA SER A 37 6.80 5.31 -6.03
C SER A 37 8.07 6.14 -5.87
N ALA A 38 9.23 5.52 -6.06
CA ALA A 38 10.52 6.20 -6.09
C ALA A 38 10.55 7.31 -7.16
N LYS A 39 9.91 7.08 -8.31
CA LYS A 39 9.79 8.10 -9.38
C LYS A 39 9.00 9.33 -8.94
N GLN A 40 7.93 9.14 -8.17
CA GLN A 40 7.14 10.26 -7.61
C GLN A 40 7.88 10.95 -6.48
N ALA A 41 8.62 10.20 -5.65
CA ALA A 41 9.48 10.73 -4.59
C ALA A 41 10.55 11.68 -5.14
N LYS A 42 11.17 11.37 -6.29
CA LYS A 42 12.17 12.25 -6.94
C LYS A 42 11.63 13.63 -7.32
N LYS A 43 10.33 13.75 -7.56
CA LYS A 43 9.69 15.01 -7.99
C LYS A 43 9.24 15.91 -6.84
N SER A 44 9.23 15.41 -5.60
CA SER A 44 8.71 16.16 -4.46
C SER A 44 9.35 15.70 -3.15
N PRO A 45 10.00 16.61 -2.41
CA PRO A 45 10.54 16.32 -1.07
C PRO A 45 9.49 15.74 -0.12
N LYS A 46 8.24 16.23 -0.21
CA LYS A 46 7.11 15.73 0.60
C LYS A 46 6.73 14.29 0.24
N ALA A 47 6.79 13.94 -1.04
CA ALA A 47 6.57 12.57 -1.50
C ALA A 47 7.72 11.64 -1.05
N ALA A 48 8.96 12.11 -1.15
CA ALA A 48 10.13 11.39 -0.66
C ALA A 48 10.06 11.11 0.85
N ALA A 49 9.69 12.11 1.66
CA ALA A 49 9.52 11.94 3.10
C ALA A 49 8.43 10.90 3.44
N ARG A 50 7.28 10.95 2.76
CA ARG A 50 6.21 9.95 2.93
C ARG A 50 6.67 8.54 2.57
N ARG A 51 7.37 8.39 1.44
CA ARG A 51 7.91 7.09 1.03
C ARG A 51 8.93 6.58 2.05
N LYS A 52 9.88 7.41 2.49
CA LYS A 52 10.87 7.05 3.50
C LYS A 52 10.22 6.57 4.80
N SER A 53 9.21 7.29 5.28
CA SER A 53 8.45 6.90 6.47
C SER A 53 7.74 5.56 6.29
N PHE A 54 7.08 5.34 5.14
CA PHE A 54 6.42 4.07 4.85
C PHE A 54 7.42 2.91 4.79
N CYS A 55 8.52 3.06 4.04
CA CYS A 55 9.54 2.01 3.92
C CYS A 55 10.14 1.65 5.29
N ALA A 56 10.44 2.64 6.13
CA ALA A 56 10.98 2.40 7.47
C ALA A 56 10.01 1.58 8.35
N ARG A 57 8.70 1.88 8.29
CA ARG A 57 7.69 1.19 9.10
C ARG A 57 7.35 -0.20 8.58
N MET A 58 7.29 -0.38 7.26
CA MET A 58 6.82 -1.62 6.66
C MET A 58 7.92 -2.64 6.36
N SER A 59 9.15 -2.19 6.07
CA SER A 59 10.25 -3.12 5.73
C SER A 59 10.76 -3.87 6.96
N GLY A 60 10.71 -3.23 8.14
CA GLY A 60 11.07 -3.86 9.42
C GLY A 60 9.94 -4.67 10.07
N MET A 61 8.72 -4.65 9.51
CA MET A 61 7.60 -5.41 10.07
C MET A 61 7.88 -6.92 9.90
N PRO A 62 7.79 -7.77 10.93
CA PRO A 62 7.94 -9.22 10.75
C PRO A 62 6.84 -9.77 9.83
N GLY A 63 7.14 -10.84 9.10
CA GLY A 63 6.16 -11.55 8.28
C GLY A 63 6.66 -11.93 6.89
N PRO A 64 6.10 -13.00 6.31
CA PRO A 64 6.63 -13.62 5.11
C PRO A 64 6.43 -12.75 3.87
N MET A 65 7.42 -12.75 2.99
CA MET A 65 7.38 -12.04 1.71
C MET A 65 6.75 -12.90 0.60
N LYS A 66 6.70 -14.22 0.80
CA LYS A 66 6.07 -15.18 -0.09
C LYS A 66 5.05 -16.01 0.70
N ASP A 67 3.96 -16.39 0.07
CA ASP A 67 3.04 -17.39 0.61
C ASP A 67 3.61 -18.81 0.45
N GLU A 68 2.88 -19.81 0.95
CA GLU A 68 3.24 -21.24 0.84
C GLU A 68 3.39 -21.71 -0.61
N LYS A 69 2.79 -21.01 -1.58
CA LYS A 69 2.85 -21.29 -3.02
C LYS A 69 3.93 -20.47 -3.73
N GLY A 70 4.80 -19.77 -2.99
CA GLY A 70 5.87 -18.93 -3.52
C GLY A 70 5.42 -17.58 -4.11
N ARG A 71 4.13 -17.22 -4.00
CA ARG A 71 3.58 -15.96 -4.54
C ARG A 71 3.81 -14.82 -3.56
N PRO A 72 3.99 -13.58 -4.04
CA PRO A 72 4.23 -12.45 -3.15
C PRO A 72 3.04 -12.20 -2.23
N THR A 73 3.30 -12.02 -0.93
CA THR A 73 2.25 -11.67 0.04
C THR A 73 1.74 -10.25 -0.18
N ARG A 74 0.62 -9.88 0.47
CA ARG A 74 0.13 -8.49 0.45
C ARG A 74 1.15 -7.49 0.99
N LYS A 75 1.98 -7.90 1.95
CA LYS A 75 3.11 -7.11 2.44
C LYS A 75 4.15 -6.89 1.34
N ALA A 76 4.58 -7.96 0.66
CA ALA A 76 5.55 -7.85 -0.42
C ALA A 76 5.06 -7.00 -1.59
N LEU A 77 3.79 -7.15 -1.99
CA LEU A 77 3.17 -6.33 -3.03
C LEU A 77 3.10 -4.85 -2.61
N SER A 78 2.80 -4.59 -1.33
CA SER A 78 2.77 -3.22 -0.83
C SER A 78 4.15 -2.58 -0.81
N LEU A 79 5.20 -3.29 -0.34
CA LEU A 79 6.58 -2.79 -0.39
C LEU A 79 7.01 -2.49 -1.83
N ARG A 80 6.79 -3.44 -2.75
CA ARG A 80 7.05 -3.27 -4.17
C ARG A 80 6.35 -2.04 -4.76
N LYS A 81 5.09 -1.78 -4.40
CA LYS A 81 4.35 -0.62 -4.94
C LYS A 81 4.88 0.73 -4.44
N TRP A 82 5.54 0.75 -3.28
CA TRP A 82 6.21 1.92 -2.74
C TRP A 82 7.70 1.98 -3.13
N ASP A 83 8.16 1.04 -3.95
CA ASP A 83 9.57 0.81 -4.29
C ASP A 83 10.46 0.70 -3.05
N CYS A 84 9.91 0.18 -1.95
CA CYS A 84 10.68 -0.33 -0.82
C CYS A 84 11.03 -1.80 -1.13
#